data_AF-A0A384BA70-F1
#
_entry.id   AF-A0A384BA70-F1
#
_cell.length_a   1.000
_cell.length_b   1.000
_cell.length_c   1.000
_cell.angle_alpha   90.00
_cell.angle_beta   90.00
_cell.angle_gamma   90.00
#
_symmetry.space_group_name_H-M   'P 1'
#
loop_
_entity.id
_entity.type
_entity.pdbx_description
1 polymer ?
#
loop_
_entity_poly.entity_id
_entity_poly.type
_entity_poly.pdbx_seq_one_letter_code
_entity_poly.pdbx_strand_id
1 'polypeptide(L)' 'MAPDEVFLGDRCPVTSVYQRFYEFQYHPTDCNIRIEVLPEDRLLFVSKIIFKSKFSDLKASIPVACAVPRTTTLMCSFTP' A
#
# COMPACT_ATOMS: atom_id res chain seq x y z
N MET A 1 3.96 -1.01 -19.43
CA MET A 1 4.33 -0.61 -18.05
C MET A 1 5.22 -1.69 -17.53
N ALA A 2 6.46 -1.35 -17.21
CA ALA A 2 7.41 -2.28 -16.59
C ALA A 2 7.26 -2.20 -15.06
N PRO A 3 7.60 -3.25 -14.29
CA PRO A 3 7.46 -3.25 -12.84
C PRO A 3 8.31 -2.18 -12.13
N ASP A 4 9.41 -1.75 -12.73
CA ASP A 4 10.27 -0.68 -12.23
C ASP A 4 9.89 0.71 -12.75
N GLU A 5 8.72 0.85 -13.37
CA GLU A 5 8.05 2.13 -13.64
C GLU A 5 6.96 2.43 -12.60
N VAL A 6 6.72 1.52 -11.65
CA VAL A 6 5.60 1.59 -10.70
C VAL A 6 6.11 1.46 -9.27
N PHE A 7 5.65 2.34 -8.39
CA PHE A 7 6.12 2.42 -7.02
C PHE A 7 4.99 2.69 -6.03
N LEU A 8 5.12 2.17 -4.82
CA LEU A 8 4.28 2.56 -3.68
C LEU A 8 4.96 3.69 -2.90
N GLY A 9 4.19 4.73 -2.55
CA GLY A 9 4.62 5.85 -1.72
C GLY A 9 5.90 6.54 -2.22
N ASP A 10 6.95 6.55 -1.40
CA ASP A 10 8.22 7.23 -1.69
C ASP A 10 9.28 6.33 -2.38
N ARG A 11 8.85 5.61 -3.43
CA ARG A 11 9.67 4.78 -4.34
C ARG A 11 9.86 3.31 -3.94
N CYS A 12 8.95 2.74 -3.15
CA CYS A 12 9.00 1.31 -2.88
C CYS A 12 8.66 0.51 -4.14
N PRO A 13 9.53 -0.42 -4.59
CA PRO A 13 9.33 -1.17 -5.83
C PRO A 13 8.20 -2.21 -5.71
N VAL A 14 7.77 -2.76 -6.83
CA VAL A 14 6.90 -3.95 -6.88
C VAL A 14 7.58 -5.11 -6.14
N THR A 15 6.84 -5.80 -5.26
CA THR A 15 7.36 -6.94 -4.52
C THR A 15 7.22 -8.24 -5.31
N SER A 16 6.07 -8.42 -5.98
CA SER A 16 5.77 -9.60 -6.77
C SER A 16 5.16 -9.22 -8.12
N VAL A 17 5.62 -9.87 -9.19
CA VAL A 17 5.15 -9.65 -10.56
C VAL A 17 4.30 -10.83 -11.01
N TYR A 18 3.04 -10.60 -11.34
CA TYR A 18 2.14 -11.59 -11.91
C TYR A 18 1.78 -11.24 -13.34
N GLN A 19 1.22 -12.21 -14.08
CA GLN A 19 0.87 -12.04 -15.50
C GLN A 19 -0.10 -10.87 -15.77
N ARG A 20 -0.97 -10.53 -14.80
CA ARG A 20 -2.03 -9.52 -14.97
C ARG A 20 -1.94 -8.33 -14.01
N PHE A 21 -1.16 -8.43 -12.94
CA PHE A 21 -1.09 -7.40 -11.92
C PHE A 21 0.25 -7.43 -11.20
N TYR A 22 0.54 -6.32 -10.51
CA TYR A 22 1.68 -6.17 -9.62
C TYR A 22 1.19 -6.12 -8.20
N GLU A 23 2.00 -6.68 -7.30
CA GLU A 23 1.72 -6.69 -5.88
C GLU A 23 2.75 -5.85 -5.15
N PHE A 24 2.28 -5.14 -4.12
CA PHE A 24 3.10 -4.37 -3.20
C PHE A 24 2.79 -4.88 -1.80
N GLN A 25 3.76 -5.57 -1.19
CA GLN A 25 3.64 -6.10 0.16
C GLN A 25 4.67 -5.45 1.08
N TYR A 26 4.23 -4.42 1.82
CA TYR A 26 5.08 -3.65 2.73
C TYR A 26 4.42 -3.51 4.09
N HIS A 27 5.23 -3.33 5.13
CA HIS A 27 4.70 -3.04 6.46
C HIS A 27 4.04 -1.64 6.44
N PRO A 28 2.93 -1.40 7.16
CA PRO A 28 2.25 -0.10 7.15
C PRO A 28 3.05 1.09 7.68
N THR A 29 4.20 0.85 8.30
CA THR A 29 5.15 1.90 8.74
C THR A 29 6.22 2.20 7.69
N ASP A 30 6.29 1.40 6.63
CA ASP A 30 7.29 1.54 5.58
C ASP A 30 6.74 2.39 4.44
N CYS A 31 7.60 2.71 3.47
CA CYS A 31 7.21 3.30 2.20
C CYS A 31 6.43 4.62 2.28
N ASN A 32 6.55 5.34 3.41
CA ASN A 32 5.80 6.57 3.69
C ASN A 32 4.27 6.37 3.62
N ILE A 33 3.80 5.20 4.06
CA ILE A 33 2.37 4.96 4.32
C ILE A 33 2.01 5.77 5.58
N ARG A 34 1.03 6.67 5.44
CA ARG A 34 0.55 7.51 6.54
C ARG A 34 -0.53 6.77 7.30
N ILE A 35 -0.46 6.83 8.62
CA ILE A 35 -1.45 6.24 9.52
C ILE A 35 -2.16 7.38 10.24
N GLU A 36 -3.48 7.45 10.08
CA GLU A 36 -4.34 8.42 10.75
C GLU A 36 -5.31 7.68 11.66
N VAL A 37 -5.58 8.24 12.84
CA VAL A 37 -6.60 7.69 13.76
C VAL A 37 -7.91 8.39 13.46
N LEU A 38 -8.90 7.63 12.99
CA LEU A 38 -10.25 8.10 12.74
C LEU A 38 -11.15 7.91 13.98
N PRO A 39 -12.28 8.63 14.07
CA PRO A 39 -13.33 8.35 15.04
C PRO A 39 -13.77 6.89 15.00
N GLU A 40 -14.43 6.43 16.07
CA GLU A 40 -14.87 5.02 16.23
C GLU A 40 -13.71 4.02 16.28
N ASP A 41 -12.54 4.47 16.76
CA ASP A 41 -11.35 3.65 16.97
C ASP A 41 -10.90 2.92 15.70
N ARG A 42 -10.90 3.64 14.56
CA ARG A 42 -10.43 3.13 13.27
C ARG A 42 -9.05 3.70 12.94
N LEU A 43 -8.23 2.91 12.28
CA LEU A 43 -6.99 3.36 11.64
C LEU A 43 -7.22 3.53 10.15
N LEU A 44 -6.81 4.66 9.61
CA LEU A 44 -6.78 4.91 8.18
C LEU A 44 -5.32 4.88 7.71
N PHE A 45 -5.02 3.94 6.83
CA PHE A 45 -3.76 3.88 6.11
C PHE A 45 -3.94 4.60 4.79
N VAL A 46 -3.08 5.58 4.50
CA VAL A 46 -3.11 6.38 3.28
C VAL A 46 -1.75 6.30 2.60
N SER A 47 -1.76 5.97 1.31
CA SER A 47 -0.57 6.01 0.46
C SER A 47 -0.96 6.32 -0.98
N LYS A 48 -0.03 6.13 -1.91
CA LYS A 48 -0.24 6.35 -3.35
C LYS A 48 0.59 5.37 -4.15
N ILE A 49 0.04 4.92 -5.28
CA ILE A 49 0.80 4.24 -6.33
C ILE A 49 1.25 5.30 -7.33
N ILE A 50 2.55 5.38 -7.58
CA ILE A 50 3.16 6.31 -8.53
C ILE A 50 3.62 5.52 -9.74
N PHE A 51 3.15 5.93 -10.92
CA PHE A 51 3.72 5.54 -12.19
C PHE A 51 4.65 6.65 -12.70
N LYS A 52 5.85 6.27 -13.14
CA LYS A 52 6.80 7.15 -13.80
C LYS A 52 7.36 6.43 -15.02
N SER A 53 7.04 6.94 -16.21
CA SER A 53 7.58 6.39 -17.46
C SER A 53 9.11 6.56 -17.51
N LYS A 54 9.80 5.57 -18.06
CA LYS A 54 11.23 5.66 -18.36
C LYS A 54 11.55 6.45 -19.62
N PHE A 55 10.63 6.43 -20.58
CA PHE A 55 10.86 6.91 -21.94
C PHE A 55 10.19 8.25 -22.23
N SER A 56 9.46 8.80 -21.25
CA SER A 56 8.76 10.07 -21.36
C SER A 56 8.63 10.74 -20.00
N ASP A 57 8.26 12.02 -19.99
CA ASP A 57 7.99 12.76 -18.76
C ASP A 57 6.62 12.45 -18.13
N LEU A 58 5.93 11.43 -18.64
CA LEU A 58 4.63 11.01 -18.12
C LEU A 58 4.76 10.47 -16.69
N LYS A 59 3.96 11.06 -15.80
CA LYS A 59 3.80 10.64 -14.42
C LYS A 59 2.33 10.60 -14.06
N ALA A 60 1.93 9.58 -13.33
CA ALA A 60 0.58 9.47 -12.79
C ALA A 60 0.65 9.00 -11.34
N SER A 61 -0.35 9.37 -10.55
CA SER A 61 -0.48 8.94 -9.16
C SER A 61 -1.91 8.51 -8.87
N ILE A 62 -2.06 7.35 -8.26
CA ILE A 62 -3.35 6.80 -7.82
C ILE A 62 -3.31 6.75 -6.28
N PRO A 63 -4.17 7.50 -5.57
CA PRO A 63 -4.26 7.40 -4.12
C PRO A 63 -4.83 6.04 -3.71
N VAL A 64 -4.27 5.46 -2.65
CA VAL A 64 -4.79 4.23 -2.03
C VAL A 64 -5.05 4.49 -0.56
N ALA A 65 -6.20 4.02 -0.08
CA ALA A 65 -6.59 4.19 1.31
C ALA A 65 -7.24 2.90 1.83
N CYS A 66 -6.95 2.56 3.09
CA CYS A 66 -7.54 1.43 3.78
C CYS A 66 -7.94 1.85 5.19
N ALA A 67 -9.22 1.70 5.53
CA ALA A 67 -9.70 1.93 6.88
C ALA A 67 -9.92 0.57 7.57
N VAL A 68 -9.30 0.39 8.73
CA VAL A 68 -9.47 -0.82 9.56
C VAL A 68 -9.91 -0.44 10.97
N PRO A 69 -10.72 -1.26 11.65
CA PRO A 69 -10.96 -1.09 13.08
C PRO A 69 -9.66 -1.40 13.87
N ARG A 70 -9.37 -0.64 14.94
CA ARG A 70 -8.31 -0.99 15.90
C ARG A 70 -8.68 -2.19 16.74
N THR A 71 -9.98 -2.39 16.98
CA THR A 71 -10.55 -3.53 17.70
C THR A 71 -10.77 -4.71 16.77
N THR A 72 -9.67 -5.30 16.33
CA THR A 72 -9.62 -6.76 16.12
C THR A 72 -8.65 -7.30 17.15
N THR A 73 -9.15 -7.51 18.37
CA THR A 73 -8.68 -8.60 19.22
C THR A 73 -8.80 -9.87 18.39
N LEU A 74 -7.75 -10.19 17.64
CA LEU A 74 -7.46 -11.58 17.31
C LEU A 74 -7.15 -12.23 18.66
N MET A 75 -8.20 -12.60 19.39
CA MET A 75 -8.14 -13.83 20.15
C MET A 75 -7.75 -14.90 19.12
N CYS A 76 -6.47 -15.19 19.02
CA CYS A 76 -5.99 -16.44 18.48
C CYS A 76 -6.48 -17.54 19.43
N SER A 77 -7.75 -17.90 19.37
CA SER A 77 -8.21 -19.17 19.92
C SER A 77 -7.68 -20.27 19.02
N PHE A 78 -6.45 -20.70 19.30
CA PHE A 78 -6.05 -22.08 19.03
C PHE A 78 -6.94 -22.97 19.89
N THR A 79 -8.08 -23.40 19.36
CA THR A 79 -8.77 -24.59 19.86
C THR A 79 -8.08 -25.83 19.26
N PRO A 80 -7.62 -26.77 20.10
CA PRO A 80 -6.91 -27.98 19.69
C PRO A 80 -7.77 -28.95 18.88
#